data_AF-A0A7S2UGY6-F1
#
_entry.id   AF-A0A7S2UGY6-F1
#
_cell.length_a   1.000
_cell.length_b   1.000
_cell.length_c   1.000
_cell.angle_alpha   90.00
_cell.angle_beta   90.00
_cell.angle_gamma   90.00
#
_symmetry.space_group_name_H-M   'P 1'
#
loop_
_entity.id
_entity.type
_entity.pdbx_description
1 polymer ?
#
loop_
_entity_poly.entity_id
_entity_poly.type
_entity_poly.pdbx_seq_one_letter_code
_entity_poly.pdbx_strand_id
1 'polypeptide(L)'
;SMADPPKSKMNLCRTGQKECQDCRTTPMDQIYTVHYTICQKPWNCQNWDNMQGDHSKLCAKFHKEWFRVRFDAEISWYGEQIVKDRQSKQVQHKPDYFRGFCSRGGAKGYIPIQVPQSNLSV
;
A
#
# COMPACT_ATOMS: atom_id res chain seq x y z
N SER A 1 -5.48 15.20 5.47
CA SER A 1 -6.66 14.73 6.21
C SER A 1 -6.57 13.22 6.40
N MET A 2 -7.28 12.64 7.38
CA MET A 2 -7.19 11.21 7.74
C MET A 2 -8.32 10.42 7.05
N ALA A 3 -8.05 9.22 6.54
CA ALA A 3 -9.03 8.34 5.87
C ALA A 3 -9.93 7.56 6.87
N ASP A 4 -10.24 8.18 8.01
CA ASP A 4 -11.17 7.65 9.01
C ASP A 4 -12.63 7.85 8.55
N PRO A 5 -13.59 7.08 9.12
CA PRO A 5 -15.00 7.45 9.03
C PRO A 5 -15.19 8.93 9.46
N PRO A 6 -15.86 9.74 8.63
CA PRO A 6 -15.92 11.20 8.83
C PRO A 6 -16.66 11.59 10.11
N LYS A 7 -17.68 10.80 10.50
CA LYS A 7 -18.50 11.03 11.69
C LYS A 7 -18.20 10.01 12.79
N SER A 8 -18.27 10.49 14.03
CA SER A 8 -18.22 9.69 15.26
C SER A 8 -19.60 9.05 15.55
N LYS A 9 -19.67 8.23 16.60
CA LYS A 9 -20.93 7.62 17.07
C LYS A 9 -22.01 8.65 17.46
N MET A 10 -21.62 9.90 17.75
CA MET A 10 -22.54 10.99 18.08
C MET A 10 -23.02 11.76 16.84
N ASN A 11 -22.82 11.25 15.62
CA ASN A 11 -23.13 11.91 14.35
C ASN A 11 -22.45 13.27 14.10
N LEU A 12 -21.48 13.63 14.94
CA LEU A 12 -20.60 14.77 14.74
C LEU A 12 -19.31 14.32 14.05
N CYS A 13 -18.75 15.21 13.26
CA CYS A 13 -17.42 15.05 12.68
C CYS A 13 -16.38 14.88 13.78
N ARG A 14 -15.27 14.22 13.48
CA ARG A 14 -14.18 14.01 14.47
C ARG A 14 -13.60 15.33 15.01
N THR A 15 -13.79 16.41 14.28
CA THR A 15 -13.41 17.78 14.61
C THR A 15 -14.54 18.58 15.28
N GLY A 16 -15.70 17.95 15.57
CA GLY A 16 -16.83 18.54 16.32
C GLY A 16 -17.91 19.22 15.49
N GLN A 17 -17.71 19.42 14.18
CA GLN A 17 -18.70 20.04 13.29
C GLN A 17 -19.85 19.07 12.94
N LYS A 18 -20.97 19.60 12.44
CA LYS A 18 -22.09 18.79 11.92
C LYS A 18 -21.80 18.21 10.54
N GLU A 19 -21.11 18.97 9.70
CA GLU A 19 -20.74 18.61 8.33
C GLU A 19 -19.24 18.38 8.20
N CYS A 20 -18.86 17.30 7.51
CA CYS A 20 -17.47 16.93 7.27
C CYS A 20 -17.31 16.41 5.86
N GLN A 21 -16.16 16.71 5.27
CA GLN A 21 -15.68 16.02 4.09
C GLN A 21 -15.38 14.56 4.43
N ASP A 22 -15.88 13.63 3.61
CA ASP A 22 -15.41 12.25 3.65
C ASP A 22 -14.09 12.13 2.90
N CYS A 23 -12.98 12.07 3.62
CA CYS A 23 -11.65 12.01 3.01
C CYS A 23 -11.33 10.64 2.39
N ARG A 24 -12.22 9.64 2.54
CA ARG A 24 -12.06 8.31 1.93
C ARG A 24 -12.44 8.32 0.45
N THR A 25 -13.15 9.36 -0.01
CA THR A 25 -13.55 9.53 -1.41
C THR A 25 -12.56 10.38 -2.21
N THR A 26 -11.51 10.89 -1.58
CA THR A 26 -10.47 11.68 -2.24
C THR A 26 -9.87 10.91 -3.42
N PRO A 27 -9.83 11.49 -4.63
CA PRO A 27 -9.16 10.91 -5.78
C PRO A 27 -7.69 10.59 -5.51
N MET A 28 -7.18 9.47 -6.03
CA MET A 28 -5.84 8.98 -5.69
C MET A 28 -4.71 9.94 -6.10
N ASP A 29 -4.91 10.65 -7.21
CA ASP A 29 -4.01 11.68 -7.74
C ASP A 29 -3.96 12.97 -6.90
N GLN A 30 -4.89 13.14 -5.95
CA GLN A 30 -4.90 14.27 -5.02
C GLN A 30 -4.32 13.92 -3.65
N ILE A 31 -3.84 12.69 -3.46
CA ILE A 31 -3.30 12.20 -2.18
C ILE A 31 -1.77 12.31 -2.19
N TYR A 32 -1.23 13.23 -1.39
CA TYR A 32 0.22 13.45 -1.28
C TYR A 32 0.92 12.46 -0.35
N THR A 33 0.26 12.07 0.75
CA THR A 33 0.85 11.21 1.78
C THR A 33 -0.18 10.22 2.30
N VAL A 34 0.24 8.98 2.56
CA VAL A 34 -0.58 7.94 3.17
C VAL A 34 0.10 7.40 4.41
N HIS A 35 -0.64 7.31 5.52
CA HIS A 35 -0.19 6.67 6.74
C HIS A 35 -0.94 5.35 6.97
N TYR A 36 -0.20 4.25 7.15
CA TYR A 36 -0.74 2.88 7.10
C TYR A 36 -1.25 2.33 8.44
N THR A 37 -1.59 3.17 9.41
CA THR A 37 -2.12 2.70 10.72
C THR A 37 -3.36 1.83 10.55
N ILE A 38 -4.31 2.25 9.72
CA ILE A 38 -5.58 1.54 9.55
C ILE A 38 -5.45 0.45 8.49
N CYS A 39 -4.84 0.79 7.35
CA CYS A 39 -4.65 -0.12 6.22
C CYS A 39 -3.60 -1.20 6.46
N GLN A 40 -3.05 -1.34 7.67
CA GLN A 40 -1.94 -2.25 7.96
C GLN A 40 -0.69 -2.00 7.10
N LYS A 41 0.43 -2.55 7.55
CA LYS A 41 1.71 -2.37 6.89
C LYS A 41 1.69 -3.04 5.50
N PRO A 42 2.26 -2.42 4.44
CA PRO A 42 2.32 -3.05 3.12
C PRO A 42 3.05 -4.40 3.10
N TRP A 43 4.04 -4.56 3.99
CA TRP A 43 4.75 -5.81 4.18
C TRP A 43 3.96 -6.89 4.94
N ASN A 44 2.67 -6.69 5.20
CA ASN A 44 1.78 -7.76 5.65
C ASN A 44 1.14 -8.53 4.49
N CYS A 45 1.33 -8.13 3.22
CA CYS A 45 0.78 -8.82 2.03
C CYS A 45 -0.71 -9.18 2.22
N GLN A 46 -1.50 -8.23 2.73
CA GLN A 46 -2.88 -8.47 3.14
C GLN A 46 -3.76 -8.75 1.92
N ASN A 47 -4.57 -9.80 1.97
CA ASN A 47 -5.57 -10.05 0.93
C ASN A 47 -6.82 -9.20 1.18
N TRP A 48 -6.93 -8.07 0.46
CA TRP A 48 -8.07 -7.15 0.56
C TRP A 48 -9.32 -7.61 -0.18
N ASP A 49 -9.21 -8.52 -1.15
CA ASP A 49 -10.36 -8.99 -1.94
C ASP A 49 -11.38 -9.77 -1.09
N ASN A 50 -10.92 -10.35 0.02
CA ASN A 50 -11.78 -11.07 0.97
C ASN A 50 -12.39 -10.15 2.04
N MET A 51 -12.08 -8.85 2.03
CA MET A 51 -12.53 -7.89 3.03
C MET A 51 -13.65 -7.01 2.48
N GLN A 52 -14.79 -6.99 3.17
CA GLN A 52 -15.96 -6.20 2.75
C GLN A 52 -15.84 -4.73 3.20
N GLY A 53 -16.35 -3.81 2.39
CA GLY A 53 -16.46 -2.37 2.70
C GLY A 53 -15.53 -1.46 1.89
N ASP A 54 -15.90 -0.17 1.84
CA ASP A 54 -15.16 0.84 1.07
C ASP A 54 -13.75 1.09 1.60
N HIS A 55 -13.55 0.87 2.90
CA HIS A 55 -12.23 0.96 3.52
C HIS A 55 -11.26 -0.07 2.93
N SER A 56 -11.70 -1.32 2.74
CA SER A 56 -10.91 -2.39 2.13
C SER A 56 -10.48 -2.04 0.71
N LYS A 57 -11.41 -1.47 -0.08
CA LYS A 57 -11.13 -1.02 -1.45
C LYS A 57 -10.14 0.14 -1.49
N LEU A 58 -10.21 1.06 -0.53
CA LEU A 58 -9.26 2.16 -0.42
C LEU A 58 -7.87 1.67 -0.03
N CYS A 59 -7.77 0.83 1.00
CA CYS A 59 -6.51 0.20 1.39
C CYS A 59 -5.93 -0.65 0.24
N ALA A 60 -6.81 -1.27 -0.54
CA ALA A 60 -6.43 -2.03 -1.73
C ALA A 60 -5.65 -1.16 -2.72
N LYS A 61 -6.17 0.05 -3.01
CA LYS A 61 -5.53 1.03 -3.89
C LYS A 61 -4.21 1.53 -3.33
N PHE A 62 -4.16 1.88 -2.04
CA PHE A 62 -2.93 2.39 -1.42
C PHE A 62 -1.79 1.38 -1.45
N HIS A 63 -2.06 0.14 -1.12
CA HIS A 63 -1.06 -0.93 -1.20
C HIS A 63 -0.61 -1.15 -2.64
N LYS A 64 -1.52 -1.16 -3.62
CA LYS A 64 -1.14 -1.24 -5.05
C LYS A 64 -0.19 -0.11 -5.46
N GLU A 65 -0.45 1.11 -5.01
CA GLU A 65 0.44 2.26 -5.25
C GLU A 65 1.78 2.13 -4.53
N TRP A 66 1.80 1.63 -3.29
CA TRP A 66 3.06 1.34 -2.59
C TRP A 66 3.95 0.38 -3.38
N PHE A 67 3.38 -0.72 -3.88
CA PHE A 67 4.14 -1.68 -4.67
C PHE A 67 4.54 -1.12 -6.04
N ARG A 68 3.77 -0.21 -6.64
CA ARG A 68 4.19 0.53 -7.84
C ARG A 68 5.40 1.40 -7.55
N VAL A 69 5.33 2.27 -6.53
CA VAL A 69 6.44 3.17 -6.18
C VAL A 69 7.69 2.37 -5.83
N ARG A 70 7.55 1.25 -5.09
CA ARG A 70 8.65 0.33 -4.84
C ARG A 70 9.24 -0.25 -6.12
N PHE A 71 8.40 -0.71 -7.04
CA PHE A 71 8.84 -1.26 -8.33
C PHE A 71 9.67 -0.22 -9.10
N ASP A 72 9.16 1.00 -9.21
CA ASP A 72 9.82 2.11 -9.91
C ASP A 72 11.17 2.45 -9.24
N ALA A 73 11.22 2.44 -7.91
CA ALA A 73 12.46 2.65 -7.16
C ALA A 73 13.48 1.54 -7.39
N GLU A 74 13.09 0.26 -7.29
CA GLU A 74 14.01 -0.86 -7.53
C GLU A 74 14.49 -0.91 -8.99
N ILE A 75 13.64 -0.55 -9.96
CA ILE A 75 14.04 -0.36 -11.36
C ILE A 75 15.09 0.74 -11.49
N SER A 76 14.90 1.87 -10.82
CA SER A 76 15.86 2.98 -10.88
C SER A 76 17.24 2.59 -10.32
N TRP A 77 17.30 1.60 -9.43
CA TRP A 77 18.53 1.15 -8.79
C TRP A 77 19.25 0.02 -9.53
N TYR A 78 18.50 -0.92 -10.11
CA TYR A 78 19.06 -2.15 -10.67
C TYR A 78 18.76 -2.37 -12.16
N GLY A 79 17.84 -1.59 -12.74
CA GLY A 79 17.29 -1.85 -14.06
C GLY A 79 16.16 -2.89 -14.05
N GLU A 80 15.24 -2.76 -15.01
CA GLU A 80 14.00 -3.53 -15.08
C GLU A 80 14.21 -5.04 -15.19
N GLN A 81 15.16 -5.48 -16.02
CA GLN A 81 15.42 -6.90 -16.23
C GLN A 81 15.83 -7.60 -14.92
N ILE A 82 16.71 -6.97 -14.12
CA ILE A 82 17.17 -7.55 -12.85
C ILE A 82 16.00 -7.70 -11.87
N VAL A 83 15.12 -6.70 -11.79
CA VAL A 83 13.94 -6.74 -10.91
C VAL A 83 13.00 -7.87 -11.33
N LYS A 84 12.69 -7.98 -12.62
CA LYS A 84 11.81 -9.04 -13.15
C LYS A 84 12.41 -10.44 -12.97
N ASP A 85 13.71 -10.60 -13.15
CA ASP A 85 14.40 -11.88 -12.92
C ASP A 85 14.38 -12.32 -11.46
N ARG A 86 14.42 -11.36 -10.50
CA ARG A 86 14.24 -11.67 -9.08
C ARG A 86 12.82 -12.11 -8.77
N GLN A 87 11.83 -11.48 -9.39
CA GLN A 87 10.41 -11.80 -9.22
C GLN A 87 10.05 -13.16 -9.83
N SER A 88 10.61 -13.51 -11.00
CA SER A 88 10.33 -14.77 -11.69
C SER A 88 10.84 -16.01 -10.95
N LYS A 89 11.87 -15.83 -10.11
CA LYS A 89 12.44 -16.90 -9.26
C LYS A 89 11.61 -17.21 -8.01
N GLN A 90 10.53 -16.47 -7.75
CA GLN A 90 9.72 -16.60 -6.54
C GLN A 90 8.28 -16.97 -6.88
N VAL A 91 7.65 -17.75 -5.99
CA VAL A 91 6.19 -17.92 -6.02
C VAL A 91 5.55 -16.55 -5.83
N GLN A 92 4.57 -16.19 -6.66
CA GLN A 92 3.95 -14.87 -6.64
C GLN A 92 2.53 -14.94 -6.07
N HIS A 93 2.29 -14.18 -5.01
CA HIS A 93 0.96 -13.91 -4.50
C HIS A 93 0.42 -12.67 -5.20
N LYS A 94 -0.73 -12.79 -5.87
CA LYS A 94 -1.46 -11.71 -6.57
C LYS A 94 -0.55 -10.70 -7.28
N PRO A 95 0.14 -11.11 -8.36
CA PRO A 95 1.18 -10.31 -8.99
C PRO A 95 0.69 -8.97 -9.55
N ASP A 96 -0.56 -8.86 -10.00
CA ASP A 96 -1.14 -7.58 -10.47
C ASP A 96 -1.28 -6.54 -9.34
N TYR A 97 -1.31 -7.02 -8.11
CA TYR A 97 -1.53 -6.22 -6.93
C TYR A 97 -0.21 -5.93 -6.20
N PHE A 98 0.57 -6.98 -5.91
CA PHE A 98 1.82 -6.88 -5.16
C PHE A 98 3.05 -6.71 -6.05
N ARG A 99 2.89 -6.71 -7.39
CA ARG A 99 3.97 -6.61 -8.38
C ARG A 99 5.11 -7.60 -8.10
N GLY A 100 4.76 -8.85 -7.76
CA GLY A 100 5.75 -9.90 -7.48
C GLY A 100 6.55 -9.74 -6.18
N PHE A 101 6.20 -8.80 -5.29
CA PHE A 101 6.89 -8.55 -4.02
C PHE A 101 6.28 -9.26 -2.80
N CYS A 102 5.31 -10.12 -3.02
CA CYS A 102 4.72 -11.00 -2.01
C CYS A 102 4.66 -12.43 -2.56
N SER A 103 5.07 -13.41 -1.76
CA SER A 103 5.02 -14.85 -2.11
C SER A 103 3.83 -15.59 -1.52
N ARG A 104 3.22 -15.04 -0.47
CA ARG A 104 1.96 -15.49 0.14
C ARG A 104 1.34 -14.35 0.94
N GLY A 105 0.12 -14.57 1.45
CA GLY A 105 -0.52 -13.63 2.38
C GLY A 105 0.17 -13.61 3.75
N GLY A 106 0.14 -12.44 4.41
CA GLY A 106 0.74 -12.24 5.74
C GLY A 106 2.20 -11.79 5.69
N ALA A 107 2.71 -11.33 6.84
CA ALA A 107 4.06 -10.75 6.95
C ALA A 107 5.19 -11.68 6.47
N LYS A 108 5.03 -12.99 6.65
CA LYS A 108 6.01 -14.00 6.21
C LYS A 108 6.04 -14.23 4.70
N GLY A 109 5.13 -13.62 3.95
CA GLY A 109 5.13 -13.65 2.49
C GLY A 109 5.82 -12.45 1.87
N TYR A 110 6.17 -11.42 2.63
CA TYR A 110 6.80 -10.23 2.09
C TYR A 110 8.24 -10.50 1.66
N ILE A 111 8.58 -10.03 0.47
CA ILE A 111 9.93 -10.09 -0.07
C ILE A 111 10.60 -8.75 0.28
N PRO A 112 11.63 -8.71 1.14
CA PRO A 112 12.24 -7.45 1.56
C PRO A 112 12.80 -6.63 0.41
N ILE A 113 12.80 -5.30 0.56
CA ILE A 113 13.47 -4.40 -0.38
C ILE A 113 14.97 -4.67 -0.28
N GLN A 114 15.62 -4.86 -1.42
CA GLN A 114 17.06 -4.93 -1.51
C GLN A 114 17.54 -3.52 -1.90
N VAL A 115 18.24 -2.85 -0.99
CA VAL A 115 18.80 -1.51 -1.24
C VAL A 115 20.25 -1.68 -1.72
N PRO A 116 20.71 -0.96 -2.76
CA PRO A 116 22.11 -1.01 -3.18
C PRO A 116 23.05 -0.62 -2.03
N GLN A 117 24.19 -1.31 -1.90
CA GLN A 117 25.16 -0.99 -0.83
C GLN A 117 25.70 0.44 -0.94
N SER A 118 25.81 0.98 -2.16
CA SER A 118 26.19 2.39 -2.42
C SER A 118 25.24 3.41 -1.78
N ASN A 119 24.00 3.01 -1.45
CA ASN A 119 22.98 3.88 -0.87
C ASN A 119 22.88 3.75 0.65
N LEU A 120 23.69 2.88 1.26
CA LEU A 120 23.73 2.65 2.72
C LEU A 120 24.90 3.38 3.40
N SER A 121 25.73 4.07 2.63
CA SER A 121 26.85 4.89 3.11
C SER A 121 26.36 6.31 3.41
N VAL A 122 25.65 6.48 4.53
CA VAL A 122 25.34 7.80 5.11
C VAL A 122 26.16 7.99 6.38
#